data_AF-A0AA88DUG1-F1
#
_entry.id   AF-A0AA88DUG1-F1
#
_cell.length_a   1.000
_cell.length_b   1.000
_cell.length_c   1.000
_cell.angle_alpha   90.00
_cell.angle_beta   90.00
_cell.angle_gamma   90.00
#
_symmetry.space_group_name_H-M   'P 1'
#
loop_
_entity.id
_entity.type
_entity.pdbx_description
1 polymer ?
#
loop_
_entity_poly.entity_id
_entity_poly.type
_entity_poly.pdbx_seq_one_letter_code
_entity_poly.pdbx_strand_id
1 'polypeptide(L)'
;MRCSKLEKLWGGIKNLGSLKVLDLSFSMNLIEIPNLSKAVKLEKINLDGCKSLEHLPSSICKLKSLQHLHLHHCSKLEYLPEISKPM
;
A
#
# COMPACT_ATOMS: atom_id res chain seq x y z
N MET A 1 6.22 -7.23 -6.75
CA MET A 1 6.66 -8.34 -5.88
C MET A 1 5.44 -9.21 -5.60
N ARG A 2 4.83 -9.78 -6.64
CA ARG A 2 3.58 -10.53 -6.52
C ARG A 2 3.85 -11.85 -5.82
N CYS A 3 2.88 -12.37 -5.08
CA CYS A 3 2.99 -13.64 -4.35
C CYS A 3 4.17 -13.68 -3.35
N SER A 4 4.52 -12.54 -2.75
CA SER A 4 5.62 -12.47 -1.81
C SER A 4 5.28 -13.19 -0.50
N LYS A 5 6.29 -13.83 0.10
CA LYS A 5 6.19 -14.43 1.44
C LYS A 5 6.56 -13.47 2.57
N LEU A 6 6.95 -12.24 2.22
CA LEU A 6 7.35 -11.22 3.17
C LEU A 6 6.15 -10.73 3.98
N GLU A 7 6.34 -10.61 5.29
CA GLU A 7 5.40 -9.94 6.19
C GLU A 7 5.49 -8.41 6.09
N LYS A 8 6.71 -7.91 5.80
CA LYS A 8 7.03 -6.49 5.61
C LYS A 8 8.00 -6.32 4.45
N LEU A 9 7.84 -5.24 3.69
CA LEU A 9 8.65 -4.97 2.50
C LEU A 9 10.07 -4.48 2.81
N TRP A 10 10.18 -3.42 3.61
CA TRP A 10 11.45 -2.85 4.10
C TRP A 10 11.17 -1.92 5.28
N GLY A 11 12.19 -1.69 6.11
CA GLY A 11 12.14 -0.67 7.17
C GLY A 11 12.45 0.74 6.65
N GLY A 12 11.90 1.76 7.33
CA GLY A 12 12.20 3.17 7.06
C GLY A 12 11.57 3.74 5.78
N ILE A 13 11.97 4.96 5.43
CA ILE A 13 11.43 5.70 4.28
C ILE A 13 12.38 5.56 3.09
N LYS A 14 11.96 4.87 2.03
CA LYS A 14 12.69 4.79 0.76
C LYS A 14 12.28 5.90 -0.20
N ASN A 15 13.23 6.44 -0.95
CA ASN A 15 12.92 7.33 -2.07
C ASN A 15 12.49 6.48 -3.28
N LEU A 16 11.22 6.61 -3.66
CA LEU A 16 10.60 5.88 -4.77
C LEU A 16 10.05 6.87 -5.81
N GLY A 17 10.74 8.00 -6.01
CA GLY A 17 10.26 9.12 -6.82
C GLY A 17 9.99 8.81 -8.30
N SER A 18 10.42 7.66 -8.82
CA SER A 18 10.11 7.18 -10.18
C SER A 18 9.08 6.04 -10.21
N LEU A 19 8.70 5.47 -9.06
CA LEU A 19 7.81 4.32 -9.01
C LEU A 19 6.38 4.75 -9.35
N LYS A 20 5.82 4.16 -10.40
CA LYS A 20 4.44 4.39 -10.87
C LYS A 20 3.45 3.31 -10.42
N VAL A 21 3.91 2.06 -10.34
CA VAL A 21 3.07 0.92 -10.01
C VAL A 21 3.73 0.10 -8.91
N LEU A 22 2.97 -0.16 -7.84
CA LEU A 22 3.34 -1.08 -6.78
C LEU A 22 2.36 -2.26 -6.80
N ASP A 23 2.81 -3.39 -7.35
CA ASP A 23 2.03 -4.64 -7.35
C ASP A 23 2.58 -5.62 -6.32
N LEU A 24 1.75 -5.85 -5.29
CA LEU A 24 1.96 -6.73 -4.15
C LEU A 24 0.86 -7.79 -4.06
N SER A 25 0.07 -7.95 -5.11
CA SER A 25 -1.05 -8.89 -5.14
C SER A 25 -0.63 -10.31 -4.72
N PHE A 26 -1.53 -10.99 -4.01
CA PHE A 26 -1.40 -12.34 -3.47
C PHE A 26 -0.25 -12.53 -2.48
N SER A 27 0.25 -11.44 -1.88
CA SER A 27 1.21 -11.54 -0.76
C SER A 27 0.45 -11.86 0.53
N MET A 28 0.08 -13.13 0.70
CA MET A 28 -0.85 -13.57 1.74
C MET A 28 -0.33 -13.34 3.18
N ASN A 29 0.98 -13.21 3.35
CA ASN A 29 1.63 -12.98 4.65
C ASN A 29 1.85 -11.50 4.95
N LEU A 30 1.62 -10.60 3.98
CA LEU A 30 1.89 -9.18 4.14
C LEU A 30 0.95 -8.59 5.21
N ILE A 31 1.51 -8.08 6.30
CA ILE A 31 0.74 -7.51 7.43
C ILE A 31 0.54 -6.00 7.24
N GLU A 32 1.58 -5.32 6.77
CA GLU A 32 1.59 -3.87 6.54
C GLU A 32 2.45 -3.51 5.33
N ILE A 33 2.15 -2.35 4.71
CA ILE A 33 3.02 -1.74 3.72
C ILE A 33 3.78 -0.54 4.33
N PRO A 34 5.03 -0.29 3.91
CA PRO A 34 5.85 0.77 4.47
C PRO A 34 5.33 2.15 4.07
N ASN A 35 5.85 3.20 4.71
CA ASN A 35 5.52 4.58 4.37
C ASN A 35 5.85 4.89 2.90
N LEU A 36 4.84 5.33 2.14
CA LEU A 36 4.93 5.63 0.72
C LEU A 36 5.01 7.14 0.41
N SER A 37 5.21 8.01 1.41
CA SER A 37 5.17 9.48 1.23
C SER A 37 6.16 10.03 0.20
N LYS A 38 7.26 9.32 -0.09
CA LYS A 38 8.25 9.69 -1.13
C LYS A 38 7.97 9.07 -2.51
N ALA A 39 6.93 8.27 -2.66
CA ALA A 39 6.50 7.69 -3.93
C ALA A 39 5.56 8.66 -4.67
N VAL A 40 6.03 9.88 -4.94
CA VAL A 40 5.19 11.00 -5.41
C VAL A 40 4.56 10.77 -6.79
N LYS A 41 5.13 9.86 -7.61
CA LYS A 41 4.62 9.48 -8.94
C LYS A 41 3.82 8.18 -8.93
N LEU A 42 3.50 7.64 -7.75
CA LEU A 42 2.80 6.36 -7.65
C LEU A 42 1.35 6.54 -8.09
N GLU A 43 0.97 5.86 -9.16
CA GLU A 43 -0.32 5.93 -9.84
C GLU A 43 -1.21 4.74 -9.48
N LYS A 44 -0.61 3.57 -9.22
CA LYS A 44 -1.35 2.34 -8.91
C LYS A 44 -0.72 1.54 -7.78
N ILE A 45 -1.56 1.10 -6.85
CA ILE A 45 -1.25 0.11 -5.82
C ILE A 45 -2.18 -1.08 -6.01
N ASN A 46 -1.61 -2.28 -6.15
CA ASN A 46 -2.37 -3.52 -6.16
C ASN A 46 -2.00 -4.38 -4.94
N LEU A 47 -2.97 -4.60 -4.06
CA LEU A 47 -2.89 -5.43 -2.86
C LEU A 47 -3.92 -6.56 -2.88
N ASP A 48 -4.50 -6.87 -4.05
CA ASP A 48 -5.52 -7.91 -4.18
C ASP A 48 -5.03 -9.24 -3.60
N GLY A 49 -5.82 -9.89 -2.75
CA GLY A 49 -5.50 -11.18 -2.16
C GLY A 49 -4.46 -11.14 -1.03
N CYS A 50 -4.09 -9.94 -0.52
CA CYS A 50 -3.27 -9.80 0.69
C CYS A 50 -4.12 -10.09 1.94
N LYS A 51 -4.36 -11.39 2.21
CA LYS A 51 -5.28 -11.84 3.26
C LYS A 51 -4.88 -11.46 4.68
N SER A 52 -3.58 -11.33 4.96
CA SER A 52 -3.07 -10.93 6.28
C SER A 52 -2.89 -9.42 6.46
N LEU A 53 -3.22 -8.61 5.44
CA LEU A 53 -3.05 -7.16 5.51
C LEU A 53 -4.06 -6.59 6.51
N GLU A 54 -3.56 -6.00 7.59
CA GLU A 54 -4.39 -5.49 8.69
C GLU A 54 -4.68 -4.00 8.51
N HIS A 55 -3.65 -3.22 8.15
CA HIS A 55 -3.76 -1.77 8.02
C HIS A 55 -2.94 -1.23 6.84
N LEU A 56 -3.36 -0.07 6.34
CA LEU A 56 -2.61 0.73 5.38
C LEU A 56 -1.97 1.93 6.09
N PRO A 57 -0.75 2.36 5.71
CA PRO A 57 -0.12 3.52 6.30
C PRO A 57 -0.87 4.80 5.92
N SER A 58 -1.00 5.74 6.84
CA SER A 58 -1.61 7.06 6.61
C SER A 58 -0.96 7.86 5.48
N SER A 59 0.27 7.52 5.10
CA SER A 59 0.94 8.08 3.92
C SER A 59 0.22 7.82 2.60
N ILE A 60 -0.65 6.80 2.51
CA ILE A 60 -1.46 6.55 1.31
C ILE A 60 -2.31 7.78 0.95
N CYS A 61 -2.86 8.48 1.96
CA CYS A 61 -3.64 9.69 1.75
C CYS A 61 -2.81 10.88 1.21
N LYS A 62 -1.47 10.78 1.24
CA LYS A 62 -0.55 11.80 0.73
C LYS A 62 -0.14 11.57 -0.74
N LEU A 63 -0.53 10.43 -1.32
CA LEU A 63 -0.16 10.05 -2.69
C LEU A 63 -1.02 10.79 -3.71
N LYS A 64 -0.61 12.02 -4.07
CA LYS A 64 -1.36 12.89 -4.99
C LYS A 64 -1.59 12.31 -6.40
N SER A 65 -0.70 11.42 -6.85
CA SER A 65 -0.77 10.83 -8.19
C SER A 65 -1.56 9.51 -8.22
N LEU A 66 -2.00 9.00 -7.07
CA LEU A 66 -2.63 7.68 -6.97
C LEU A 66 -4.02 7.71 -7.60
N GLN A 67 -4.23 6.88 -8.62
CA GLN A 67 -5.47 6.75 -9.37
C GLN A 67 -6.18 5.43 -9.05
N HIS A 68 -5.42 4.38 -8.73
CA HIS A 68 -5.94 3.04 -8.52
C HIS A 68 -5.39 2.41 -7.24
N LEU A 69 -6.29 2.02 -6.35
CA LEU A 69 -6.00 1.22 -5.16
C LEU A 69 -6.86 -0.03 -5.19
N HIS A 70 -6.24 -1.19 -5.39
CA HIS A 70 -6.93 -2.48 -5.43
C HIS A 70 -6.73 -3.21 -4.11
N LEU A 71 -7.83 -3.62 -3.46
CA LEU A 71 -7.88 -4.23 -2.13
C LEU A 71 -8.84 -5.44 -2.11
N HIS A 72 -9.13 -6.04 -3.26
CA HIS A 72 -10.05 -7.17 -3.34
C HIS A 72 -9.49 -8.36 -2.56
N HIS A 73 -10.34 -9.08 -1.83
CA HIS A 73 -9.94 -10.26 -1.05
C HIS A 73 -8.89 -9.99 0.05
N CYS A 74 -8.81 -8.77 0.59
CA CYS A 74 -8.04 -8.44 1.80
C CYS A 74 -8.88 -8.72 3.07
N SER A 75 -8.91 -9.97 3.53
CA SER A 75 -9.84 -10.42 4.59
C SER A 75 -9.62 -9.83 5.98
N LYS A 76 -8.40 -9.41 6.32
CA LYS A 76 -8.06 -8.82 7.63
C LYS A 76 -8.03 -7.30 7.64
N LEU A 77 -8.29 -6.65 6.51
CA LEU A 77 -8.22 -5.19 6.42
C LEU A 77 -9.49 -4.60 7.03
N GLU A 78 -9.40 -4.12 8.27
CA GLU A 78 -10.57 -3.63 9.01
C GLU A 78 -10.92 -2.17 8.68
N TYR A 79 -9.91 -1.33 8.46
CA TYR A 79 -10.09 0.11 8.27
C TYR A 79 -9.21 0.64 7.13
N LEU A 80 -9.75 1.61 6.41
CA LEU A 80 -8.98 2.46 5.52
C LEU A 80 -8.43 3.66 6.31
N PRO A 81 -7.25 4.17 5.95
CA PRO A 81 -6.69 5.34 6.61
C PRO A 81 -7.62 6.53 6.34
N GLU A 82 -7.93 7.28 7.40
CA GLU A 82 -8.79 8.44 7.27
C GLU A 82 -8.19 9.44 6.28
N ILE A 83 -8.98 9.81 5.28
CA ILE A 83 -8.69 10.96 4.45
C ILE A 83 -9.13 12.15 5.29
N SER A 84 -8.21 12.72 6.07
CA SER A 84 -8.48 14.01 6.68
C SER A 84 -8.74 15.01 5.56
N LYS A 85 -10.02 15.32 5.32
CA LYS A 85 -10.39 16.49 4.52
C LYS A 85 -9.78 17.70 5.23
N PRO A 86 -9.12 18.64 4.54
CA PRO A 86 -8.89 19.94 5.13
C PRO A 86 -10.28 20.54 5.42
N MET A 87 -10.55 20.81 6.70
CA MET A 87 -11.60 21.75 7.10
C MET A 87 -11.23 23.16 6.63
#